data_AF-A0A316WL99-F1
#
_entry.id   AF-A0A316WL99-F1
#
_cell.length_a   1.000
_cell.length_b   1.000
_cell.length_c   1.000
_cell.angle_alpha   90.00
_cell.angle_beta   90.00
_cell.angle_gamma   90.00
#
_symmetry.space_group_name_H-M   'P 1'
#
loop_
_entity.id
_entity.type
_entity.pdbx_description
1 polymer ?
#
loop_
_entity_poly.entity_id
_entity_poly.type
_entity_poly.pdbx_seq_one_letter_code
_entity_poly.pdbx_strand_id
1 'polypeptide(L)'
;MAENSSNNIKEFWAEIPQTDEDFLGSIRDWKNVQIAVDDETIWLKGFTDEQAVSSEIHQLPNFVLYELRDGLLFKKGALVPSRKMRTALLWMSIDKALRLNFPISNNNYFGISERVQIKLKESDEEYPVIALLCNMSDIKDRIATVPKFRLEKIKWVVIGDKALFSGTPLLSLPGKTYWLKDNHLLPSGFDFEFKNLSLPLQEKYNKEQDGWLLWDEKGNYLSLKKADFRDLSISSFRLTEKSREWN
;
A
#
# COMPACT_ATOMS: atom_id res chain seq x y z
N MET A 1 -3.92 41.82 54.20
CA MET A 1 -3.64 42.48 52.90
C MET A 1 -3.94 41.45 51.84
N ALA A 2 -4.99 41.67 51.04
CA ALA A 2 -5.40 40.74 50.00
C ALA A 2 -4.46 40.89 48.80
N GLU A 3 -3.65 39.86 48.53
CA GLU A 3 -2.96 39.76 47.25
C GLU A 3 -3.99 39.49 46.17
N ASN A 4 -4.12 40.44 45.24
CA ASN A 4 -4.94 40.32 44.05
C ASN A 4 -4.56 39.04 43.30
N SER A 5 -5.40 38.02 43.41
CA SER A 5 -5.33 36.77 42.66
C SER A 5 -5.83 36.97 41.21
N SER A 6 -5.47 38.08 40.59
CA SER A 6 -5.60 38.28 39.15
C SER A 6 -4.32 37.74 38.55
N ASN A 7 -4.20 36.41 38.48
CA ASN A 7 -3.11 35.75 37.80
C ASN A 7 -3.21 36.17 36.33
N ASN A 8 -2.45 37.20 35.94
CA ASN A 8 -2.45 37.77 34.60
C ASN A 8 -2.19 36.64 33.61
N ILE A 9 -3.23 36.24 32.87
CA ILE A 9 -3.06 35.40 31.70
C ILE A 9 -2.18 36.19 30.76
N LYS A 10 -0.90 35.80 30.65
CA LYS A 10 0.03 36.45 29.73
C LYS A 10 -0.45 36.14 28.33
N GLU A 11 -0.95 37.16 27.65
CA GLU A 11 -1.41 37.00 26.28
C GLU A 11 -0.22 37.21 25.35
N PHE A 12 0.22 36.13 24.71
CA PHE A 12 1.31 36.16 23.74
C PHE A 12 0.79 36.37 22.33
N TRP A 13 1.53 37.20 21.61
CA TRP A 13 1.25 37.65 20.26
C TRP A 13 2.51 37.53 19.43
N ALA A 14 2.41 37.19 18.16
CA ALA A 14 3.56 37.12 17.29
C ALA A 14 3.28 37.72 15.92
N GLU A 15 4.33 38.19 15.27
CA GLU A 15 4.31 38.60 13.87
C GLU A 15 5.31 37.76 13.06
N ILE A 16 4.94 37.42 11.84
CA ILE A 16 5.79 36.77 10.83
C ILE A 16 5.47 37.36 9.45
N PRO A 17 6.45 37.54 8.55
CA PRO A 17 6.19 37.98 7.18
C PRO A 17 5.29 37.00 6.41
N GLN A 18 4.43 37.50 5.52
CA GLN A 18 3.58 36.64 4.69
C GLN A 18 4.40 35.72 3.76
N THR A 19 5.60 36.14 3.35
CA THR A 19 6.52 35.30 2.56
C THR A 19 6.93 34.01 3.26
N ASP A 20 6.82 33.98 4.59
CA ASP A 20 7.22 32.85 5.43
C ASP A 20 5.99 32.03 5.91
N GLU A 21 4.81 32.22 5.29
CA GLU A 21 3.57 31.50 5.62
C GLU A 21 3.73 29.98 5.58
N ASP A 22 4.49 29.45 4.63
CA ASP A 22 4.71 28.00 4.45
C ASP A 22 5.33 27.34 5.70
N PHE A 23 6.09 28.09 6.50
CA PHE A 23 6.71 27.58 7.73
C PHE A 23 5.70 27.41 8.87
N LEU A 24 4.54 28.08 8.82
CA LEU A 24 3.48 27.95 9.81
C LEU A 24 2.81 26.56 9.82
N GLY A 25 3.12 25.72 8.83
CA GLY A 25 2.70 24.32 8.80
C GLY A 25 3.12 23.53 10.06
N SER A 26 4.24 23.89 10.70
CA SER A 26 4.75 23.23 11.91
C SER A 26 3.86 23.43 13.15
N ILE A 27 3.13 24.55 13.22
CA ILE A 27 2.28 24.92 14.37
C ILE A 27 0.79 24.82 14.06
N ARG A 28 0.43 24.32 12.87
CA ARG A 28 -0.96 24.23 12.38
C ARG A 28 -1.89 23.43 13.29
N ASP A 29 -1.37 22.46 14.02
CA ASP A 29 -2.18 21.59 14.89
C ASP A 29 -2.57 22.27 16.21
N TRP A 30 -2.06 23.47 16.50
CA TRP A 30 -2.34 24.22 17.73
C TRP A 30 -3.70 24.89 17.68
N LYS A 31 -4.74 24.19 18.17
CA LYS A 31 -6.14 24.63 18.15
C LYS A 31 -6.42 25.94 18.91
N ASN A 32 -5.56 26.30 19.85
CA ASN A 32 -5.67 27.53 20.62
C ASN A 32 -5.13 28.77 19.89
N VAL A 33 -4.34 28.59 18.82
CA VAL A 33 -3.75 29.69 18.07
C VAL A 33 -4.71 30.24 17.02
N GLN A 34 -4.81 31.56 17.00
CA GLN A 34 -5.54 32.32 16.00
C GLN A 34 -4.57 33.12 15.14
N ILE A 35 -4.93 33.30 13.88
CA ILE A 35 -4.17 34.00 12.86
C ILE A 35 -5.01 35.14 12.27
N ALA A 36 -4.37 36.25 11.97
CA ALA A 36 -4.93 37.35 11.21
C ALA A 36 -3.90 37.83 10.19
N VAL A 37 -4.32 38.10 8.96
CA VAL A 37 -3.45 38.59 7.88
C VAL A 37 -3.68 40.08 7.70
N ASP A 38 -2.60 40.86 7.67
CA ASP A 38 -2.60 42.32 7.56
C ASP A 38 -1.51 42.75 6.57
N ASP A 39 -1.91 43.10 5.35
CA ASP A 39 -1.02 43.38 4.22
C ASP A 39 0.08 42.30 4.06
N GLU A 40 1.34 42.65 4.34
CA GLU A 40 2.51 41.77 4.20
C GLU A 40 2.87 41.02 5.50
N THR A 41 2.08 41.16 6.56
CA THR A 41 2.36 40.59 7.89
C THR A 41 1.25 39.68 8.36
N ILE A 42 1.64 38.52 8.87
CA ILE A 42 0.76 37.57 9.54
C ILE A 42 0.91 37.75 11.05
N TRP A 43 -0.21 37.97 11.72
CA TRP A 43 -0.32 38.06 13.16
C TRP A 43 -0.83 36.75 13.74
N LEU A 44 -0.22 36.30 14.84
CA LEU A 44 -0.61 35.10 15.57
C LEU A 44 -0.87 35.46 17.03
N LYS A 45 -1.87 34.86 17.66
CA LYS A 45 -2.13 35.04 19.09
C LYS A 45 -2.70 33.80 19.75
N GLY A 46 -2.70 33.79 21.08
CA GLY A 46 -3.31 32.74 21.89
C GLY A 46 -2.37 31.59 22.24
N PHE A 47 -1.05 31.81 22.15
CA PHE A 47 -0.05 30.85 22.58
C PHE A 47 -0.09 30.64 24.10
N THR A 48 0.17 29.41 24.55
CA THR A 48 0.43 29.12 25.97
C THR A 48 1.87 29.48 26.35
N ASP A 49 2.17 29.56 27.65
CA ASP A 49 3.53 29.78 28.14
C ASP A 49 4.51 28.70 27.64
N GLU A 50 4.06 27.43 27.54
CA GLU A 50 4.86 26.32 27.03
C GLU A 50 5.12 26.44 25.52
N GLN A 51 4.08 26.80 24.75
CA GLN A 51 4.21 27.01 23.31
C GLN A 51 5.15 28.16 22.99
N ALA A 52 5.10 29.24 23.79
CA ALA A 52 5.94 30.43 23.65
C ALA A 52 7.46 30.16 23.78
N VAL A 53 7.87 29.01 24.30
CA VAL A 53 9.29 28.56 24.42
C VAL A 53 9.57 27.26 23.64
N SER A 54 8.61 26.79 22.84
CA SER A 54 8.74 25.54 22.10
C SER A 54 9.77 25.64 20.96
N SER A 55 10.35 24.50 20.61
CA SER A 55 11.29 24.37 19.48
C SER A 55 10.68 24.74 18.14
N GLU A 56 9.37 24.52 17.99
CA GLU A 56 8.56 24.73 16.79
C GLU A 56 8.49 26.21 16.46
N ILE A 57 8.36 27.08 17.47
CA ILE A 57 8.46 28.54 17.30
C ILE A 57 9.88 28.96 16.90
N HIS A 58 10.91 28.36 17.50
CA HIS A 58 12.30 28.71 17.21
C HIS A 58 12.75 28.38 15.77
N GLN A 59 12.03 27.48 15.09
CA GLN A 59 12.28 27.11 13.70
C GLN A 59 11.62 28.06 12.69
N LEU A 60 10.72 28.94 13.13
CA LEU A 60 10.02 29.89 12.25
C LEU A 60 10.96 31.06 11.90
N PRO A 61 11.25 31.31 10.61
CA PRO A 61 12.07 32.44 10.21
C PRO A 61 11.35 33.76 10.49
N ASN A 62 12.12 34.80 10.84
CA ASN A 62 11.62 36.15 11.08
C ASN A 62 10.47 36.28 12.10
N PHE A 63 10.29 35.26 12.95
CA PHE A 63 9.26 35.23 13.96
C PHE A 63 9.61 36.14 15.14
N VAL A 64 8.72 37.09 15.45
CA VAL A 64 8.89 37.98 16.60
C VAL A 64 7.76 37.77 17.58
N LEU A 65 8.11 37.35 18.79
CA LEU A 65 7.16 37.14 19.89
C LEU A 65 7.06 38.36 20.79
N TYR A 66 5.82 38.72 21.12
CA TYR A 66 5.42 39.83 21.95
C TYR A 66 4.57 39.36 23.13
N GLU A 67 4.64 40.11 24.21
CA GLU A 67 3.74 40.03 25.36
C GLU A 67 2.83 41.26 25.33
N LEU A 68 1.51 41.04 25.37
CA LEU A 68 0.53 42.11 25.41
C LEU A 68 0.36 42.59 26.86
N ARG A 69 0.66 43.86 27.13
CA ARG A 69 0.44 44.52 28.42
C ARG A 69 -0.24 45.86 28.19
N ASP A 70 -1.40 46.09 28.79
CA ASP A 70 -2.15 47.35 28.71
C ASP A 70 -2.40 47.85 27.26
N GLY A 71 -2.61 46.92 26.30
CA GLY A 71 -2.84 47.25 24.89
C GLY A 71 -1.58 47.62 24.10
N LEU A 72 -0.40 47.48 24.70
CA LEU A 72 0.91 47.69 24.08
C LEU A 72 1.65 46.35 23.94
N LEU A 73 2.36 46.18 22.82
CA LEU A 73 3.14 44.99 22.53
C LEU A 73 4.60 45.20 22.97
N PHE A 74 5.07 44.37 23.89
CA PHE A 74 6.44 44.34 24.37
C PHE A 74 7.13 43.11 23.77
N LYS A 75 8.25 43.27 23.05
CA LYS A 75 9.03 42.10 22.62
C LYS A 75 9.38 41.25 23.83
N LYS A 76 9.36 39.92 23.70
CA LYS A 76 9.66 39.00 24.81
C LYS A 76 10.99 39.36 25.47
N GLY A 77 10.95 39.74 26.75
CA GLY A 77 12.11 40.17 27.54
C GLY A 77 12.46 41.67 27.47
N ALA A 78 11.76 42.47 26.66
CA ALA A 78 11.96 43.91 26.58
C ALA A 78 11.16 44.67 27.65
N LEU A 79 11.74 45.73 28.21
CA LEU A 79 11.11 46.60 29.20
C LEU A 79 10.34 47.77 28.59
N VAL A 80 10.50 48.01 27.29
CA VAL A 80 9.90 49.14 26.57
C VAL A 80 8.89 48.65 25.52
N PRO A 81 7.76 49.38 25.34
CA PRO A 81 6.77 49.02 24.35
C PRO A 81 7.35 49.19 22.96
N SER A 82 7.17 48.18 22.10
CA SER A 82 7.67 48.22 20.72
C SER A 82 6.62 48.82 19.79
N ARG A 83 5.35 48.42 19.93
CA ARG A 83 4.25 48.85 19.05
C ARG A 83 2.92 48.89 19.79
N LYS A 84 1.99 49.71 19.29
CA LYS A 84 0.59 49.70 19.73
C LYS A 84 -0.19 48.66 18.94
N MET A 85 -1.09 47.95 19.63
CA MET A 85 -1.91 46.90 19.02
C MET A 85 -2.88 47.48 17.97
N ARG A 86 -2.92 46.90 16.77
CA ARG A 86 -3.92 47.23 15.72
C ARG A 86 -5.28 46.60 16.05
N THR A 87 -6.32 47.41 16.18
CA THR A 87 -7.64 46.94 16.68
C THR A 87 -8.53 46.31 15.59
N ALA A 88 -8.16 46.41 14.30
CA ALA A 88 -9.01 46.03 13.17
C ALA A 88 -8.58 44.72 12.46
N LEU A 89 -8.03 43.74 13.19
CA LEU A 89 -7.60 42.46 12.63
C LEU A 89 -8.73 41.42 12.64
N LEU A 90 -8.93 40.74 11.50
CA LEU A 90 -9.88 39.65 11.39
C LEU A 90 -9.23 38.32 11.81
N TRP A 91 -9.59 37.85 12.99
CA TRP A 91 -9.05 36.61 13.55
C TRP A 91 -9.76 35.38 13.02
N MET A 92 -8.98 34.37 12.64
CA MET A 92 -9.45 33.03 12.33
C MET A 92 -8.58 31.97 13.00
N SER A 93 -9.11 30.77 13.19
CA SER A 93 -8.33 29.64 13.72
C SER A 93 -7.24 29.23 12.71
N ILE A 94 -6.05 28.90 13.20
CA ILE A 94 -4.90 28.56 12.34
C ILE A 94 -5.19 27.40 11.37
N ASP A 95 -5.99 26.41 11.80
CA ASP A 95 -6.40 25.27 10.98
C ASP A 95 -7.37 25.64 9.85
N LYS A 96 -8.11 26.74 10.00
CA LYS A 96 -8.99 27.28 8.96
C LYS A 96 -8.23 28.16 7.97
N ALA A 97 -7.19 28.86 8.42
CA ALA A 97 -6.35 29.66 7.54
C ALA A 97 -5.45 28.76 6.67
N LEU A 98 -4.76 27.79 7.28
CA LEU A 98 -3.83 26.89 6.61
C LEU A 98 -4.54 25.61 6.11
N ARG A 99 -5.60 25.79 5.32
CA ARG A 99 -6.32 24.65 4.72
C ARG A 99 -5.46 23.97 3.66
N LEU A 100 -5.17 22.69 3.89
CA LEU A 100 -4.60 21.84 2.85
C LEU A 100 -5.66 21.57 1.79
N ASN A 101 -5.51 22.20 0.64
CA ASN A 101 -6.23 21.79 -0.57
C ASN A 101 -5.50 20.58 -1.12
N PHE A 102 -5.97 19.38 -0.76
CA PHE A 102 -5.54 18.20 -1.48
C PHE A 102 -5.99 18.33 -2.94
N PRO A 103 -5.14 17.98 -3.91
CA PRO A 103 -5.60 17.89 -5.28
C PRO A 103 -6.82 16.95 -5.30
N ILE A 104 -7.86 17.34 -6.03
CA ILE A 104 -9.04 16.50 -6.20
C ILE A 104 -8.53 15.20 -6.82
N SER A 105 -8.48 14.12 -6.03
CA SER A 105 -8.22 12.80 -6.55
C SER A 105 -9.38 12.47 -7.48
N ASN A 106 -9.16 12.64 -8.78
CA ASN A 106 -10.16 12.31 -9.77
C ASN A 106 -10.23 10.79 -9.93
N ASN A 107 -10.86 10.13 -8.97
CA ASN A 107 -11.16 8.70 -9.00
C ASN A 107 -12.12 8.33 -10.15
N ASN A 108 -12.59 9.31 -10.95
CA ASN A 108 -13.53 9.12 -12.05
C ASN A 108 -12.90 9.19 -13.45
N TYR A 109 -11.60 9.50 -13.59
CA TYR A 109 -10.89 9.43 -14.88
C TYR A 109 -10.17 8.10 -15.05
N PHE A 110 -10.92 7.00 -14.96
CA PHE A 110 -10.47 5.72 -15.49
C PHE A 110 -10.89 5.68 -16.96
N GLY A 111 -9.93 5.60 -17.88
CA GLY A 111 -10.26 5.13 -19.22
C GLY A 111 -10.90 3.76 -19.09
N ILE A 112 -12.21 3.65 -19.28
CA ILE A 112 -13.03 2.43 -19.08
C ILE A 112 -12.59 1.28 -20.03
N SER A 113 -11.62 1.55 -20.92
CA SER A 113 -10.96 0.61 -21.81
C SER A 113 -9.65 0.04 -21.26
N GLU A 114 -9.05 0.63 -20.22
CA GLU A 114 -7.80 0.13 -19.66
C GLU A 114 -8.05 -1.14 -18.84
N ARG A 115 -7.72 -2.28 -19.45
CA ARG A 115 -7.72 -3.57 -18.76
C ARG A 115 -6.42 -3.67 -18.00
N VAL A 116 -6.50 -3.74 -16.68
CA VAL A 116 -5.34 -4.12 -15.83
C VAL A 116 -4.83 -5.47 -16.32
N GLN A 117 -3.63 -5.46 -16.89
CA GLN A 117 -2.94 -6.69 -17.25
C GLN A 117 -2.35 -7.29 -15.98
N ILE A 118 -2.67 -8.55 -15.74
CA ILE A 118 -2.12 -9.28 -14.59
C ILE A 118 -0.68 -9.60 -14.93
N LYS A 119 0.24 -9.23 -14.03
CA LYS A 119 1.66 -9.51 -14.17
C LYS A 119 2.15 -10.30 -12.97
N LEU A 120 3.03 -11.25 -13.24
CA LEU A 120 3.78 -11.95 -12.22
C LEU A 120 5.18 -11.33 -12.13
N LYS A 121 5.72 -11.26 -10.92
CA LYS A 121 7.06 -10.77 -10.64
C LYS A 121 7.83 -11.85 -9.89
N GLU A 122 9.13 -11.87 -10.09
CA GLU A 122 10.04 -12.67 -9.28
C GLU A 122 9.86 -12.32 -7.79
N SER A 123 9.84 -13.37 -6.97
CA SER A 123 9.61 -13.31 -5.53
C SER A 123 10.79 -13.94 -4.82
N ASP A 124 11.30 -13.26 -3.79
CA ASP A 124 12.36 -13.76 -2.92
C ASP A 124 11.84 -14.75 -1.85
N GLU A 125 10.52 -14.90 -1.75
CA GLU A 125 9.88 -15.82 -0.81
C GLU A 125 9.90 -17.27 -1.33
N GLU A 126 10.37 -18.18 -0.49
CA GLU A 126 10.37 -19.61 -0.79
C GLU A 126 9.03 -20.26 -0.43
N TYR A 127 8.44 -20.97 -1.39
CA TYR A 127 7.20 -21.71 -1.22
C TYR A 127 7.36 -23.17 -1.59
N PRO A 128 6.69 -24.10 -0.87
CA PRO A 128 6.71 -25.51 -1.21
C PRO A 128 6.03 -25.73 -2.56
N VAL A 129 6.75 -26.38 -3.46
CA VAL A 129 6.23 -26.76 -4.77
C VAL A 129 5.25 -27.91 -4.61
N ILE A 130 4.08 -27.81 -5.26
CA ILE A 130 3.03 -28.84 -5.20
C ILE A 130 2.69 -29.45 -6.56
N ALA A 131 3.08 -28.80 -7.65
CA ALA A 131 2.77 -29.25 -9.01
C ALA A 131 3.96 -29.08 -9.96
N LEU A 132 3.97 -29.89 -11.02
CA LEU A 132 5.02 -29.94 -12.04
C LEU A 132 4.38 -30.07 -13.42
N LEU A 133 4.70 -29.13 -14.31
CA LEU A 133 4.27 -29.12 -15.70
C LEU A 133 5.41 -29.60 -16.61
N CYS A 134 5.21 -30.72 -17.27
CA CYS A 134 6.19 -31.35 -18.17
C CYS A 134 5.64 -31.43 -19.60
N ASN A 135 6.52 -31.42 -20.60
CA ASN A 135 6.11 -31.83 -21.94
C ASN A 135 5.98 -33.35 -22.01
N MET A 136 4.96 -33.85 -22.70
CA MET A 136 4.72 -35.29 -22.85
C MET A 136 5.89 -36.01 -23.54
N SER A 137 6.52 -35.38 -24.53
CA SER A 137 7.67 -35.91 -25.27
C SER A 137 8.85 -36.25 -24.36
N ASP A 138 9.08 -35.44 -23.34
CA ASP A 138 10.30 -35.49 -22.51
C ASP A 138 10.19 -36.53 -21.39
N ILE A 139 8.96 -36.99 -21.10
CA ILE A 139 8.64 -37.83 -19.94
C ILE A 139 8.16 -39.24 -20.29
N LYS A 140 7.83 -39.51 -21.57
CA LYS A 140 7.30 -40.79 -22.05
C LYS A 140 8.09 -41.99 -21.53
N ASP A 141 9.41 -41.96 -21.72
CA ASP A 141 10.28 -43.06 -21.31
C ASP A 141 10.60 -43.03 -19.82
N ARG A 142 10.69 -41.83 -19.22
CA ARG A 142 11.05 -41.66 -17.81
C ARG A 142 9.95 -42.16 -16.89
N ILE A 143 8.67 -41.94 -17.22
CA ILE A 143 7.57 -42.29 -16.33
C ILE A 143 7.43 -43.80 -16.14
N ALA A 144 7.84 -44.60 -17.13
CA ALA A 144 7.87 -46.06 -17.04
C ALA A 144 8.92 -46.58 -16.04
N THR A 145 9.95 -45.77 -15.74
CA THR A 145 11.00 -46.11 -14.77
C THR A 145 10.65 -45.70 -13.33
N VAL A 146 9.58 -44.91 -13.14
CA VAL A 146 9.18 -44.42 -11.82
C VAL A 146 8.52 -45.54 -11.02
N PRO A 147 8.91 -45.77 -9.75
CA PRO A 147 8.28 -46.77 -8.90
C PRO A 147 6.77 -46.52 -8.72
N LYS A 148 5.98 -47.59 -8.77
CA LYS A 148 4.51 -47.55 -8.67
C LYS A 148 3.99 -46.77 -7.46
N PHE A 149 4.58 -46.98 -6.28
CA PHE A 149 4.17 -46.31 -5.05
C PHE A 149 4.31 -44.77 -5.09
N ARG A 150 5.18 -44.24 -5.96
CA ARG A 150 5.29 -42.79 -6.17
C ARG A 150 4.18 -42.30 -7.08
N LEU A 151 3.85 -43.06 -8.14
CA LEU A 151 2.79 -42.71 -9.08
C LEU A 151 1.41 -42.67 -8.40
N GLU A 152 1.13 -43.62 -7.51
CA GLU A 152 -0.16 -43.72 -6.79
C GLU A 152 -0.47 -42.51 -5.90
N LYS A 153 0.53 -41.70 -5.54
CA LYS A 153 0.35 -40.46 -4.75
C LYS A 153 0.18 -39.21 -5.62
N ILE A 154 0.27 -39.36 -6.94
CA ILE A 154 0.24 -38.27 -7.90
C ILE A 154 -1.08 -38.29 -8.65
N LYS A 155 -1.69 -37.11 -8.72
CA LYS A 155 -2.78 -36.82 -9.66
C LYS A 155 -2.23 -36.07 -10.85
N TRP A 156 -2.86 -36.25 -12.00
CA TRP A 156 -2.40 -35.59 -13.21
C TRP A 156 -3.55 -35.23 -14.14
N VAL A 157 -3.28 -34.25 -14.99
CA VAL A 157 -4.16 -33.81 -16.08
C VAL A 157 -3.31 -33.46 -17.29
N VAL A 158 -3.87 -33.67 -18.49
CA VAL A 158 -3.20 -33.34 -19.76
C VAL A 158 -3.73 -32.02 -20.28
N ILE A 159 -2.82 -31.12 -20.66
CA ILE A 159 -3.08 -29.77 -21.14
C ILE A 159 -2.34 -29.61 -22.47
N GLY A 160 -3.04 -29.77 -23.60
CA GLY A 160 -2.37 -29.75 -24.91
C GLY A 160 -1.29 -30.84 -24.99
N ASP A 161 -0.06 -30.48 -25.32
CA ASP A 161 1.14 -31.34 -25.36
C ASP A 161 1.84 -31.52 -24.00
N LYS A 162 1.30 -30.94 -22.94
CA LYS A 162 1.87 -30.98 -21.59
C LYS A 162 1.06 -31.84 -20.63
N ALA A 163 1.72 -32.33 -19.60
CA ALA A 163 1.12 -33.00 -18.47
C ALA A 163 1.42 -32.21 -17.20
N LEU A 164 0.37 -31.88 -16.45
CA LEU A 164 0.48 -31.28 -15.13
C LEU A 164 0.31 -32.38 -14.09
N PHE A 165 1.35 -32.58 -13.29
CA PHE A 165 1.36 -33.50 -12.15
C PHE A 165 1.19 -32.72 -10.86
N SER A 166 0.41 -33.26 -9.92
CA SER A 166 0.18 -32.67 -8.61
C SER A 166 0.20 -33.75 -7.54
N GLY A 167 0.98 -33.54 -6.49
CA GLY A 167 1.08 -34.46 -5.36
C GLY A 167 2.43 -34.41 -4.66
N THR A 168 2.50 -35.02 -3.48
CA THR A 168 3.70 -35.02 -2.64
C THR A 168 4.14 -36.46 -2.30
N PRO A 169 5.40 -36.85 -2.55
CA PRO A 169 6.47 -36.07 -3.17
C PRO A 169 6.28 -35.89 -4.68
N LEU A 170 6.75 -34.76 -5.22
CA LEU A 170 6.76 -34.51 -6.66
C LEU A 170 7.65 -35.49 -7.42
N LEU A 171 7.28 -35.74 -8.68
CA LEU A 171 8.09 -36.58 -9.57
C LEU A 171 9.36 -35.82 -10.01
N SER A 172 10.49 -36.53 -10.04
CA SER A 172 11.77 -35.99 -10.51
C SER A 172 11.84 -35.99 -12.04
N LEU A 173 10.95 -35.22 -12.68
CA LEU A 173 10.84 -35.11 -14.14
C LEU A 173 11.26 -33.70 -14.60
N PRO A 174 11.76 -33.55 -15.84
CA PRO A 174 12.10 -32.24 -16.39
C PRO A 174 10.82 -31.43 -16.64
N GLY A 175 10.72 -30.23 -16.08
CA GLY A 175 9.53 -29.39 -16.23
C GLY A 175 9.58 -28.11 -15.41
N LYS A 176 8.51 -27.34 -15.51
CA LYS A 176 8.30 -26.14 -14.70
C LYS A 176 7.53 -26.48 -13.43
N THR A 177 8.03 -26.03 -12.29
CA THR A 177 7.44 -26.27 -10.98
C THR A 177 6.47 -25.16 -10.61
N TYR A 178 5.45 -25.51 -9.84
CA TYR A 178 4.36 -24.62 -9.44
C TYR A 178 4.04 -24.76 -7.95
N TRP A 179 3.73 -23.62 -7.31
CA TRP A 179 3.29 -23.52 -5.92
C TRP A 179 1.85 -23.00 -5.85
N LEU A 180 1.20 -23.20 -4.70
CA LEU A 180 -0.23 -22.90 -4.53
C LEU A 180 -0.43 -21.66 -3.66
N LYS A 181 -1.23 -20.71 -4.16
CA LYS A 181 -1.74 -19.56 -3.41
C LYS A 181 -3.21 -19.38 -3.70
N ASP A 182 -4.09 -19.54 -2.72
CA ASP A 182 -5.54 -19.34 -2.86
C ASP A 182 -6.17 -20.02 -4.10
N ASN A 183 -5.81 -21.28 -4.40
CA ASN A 183 -6.21 -22.00 -5.63
C ASN A 183 -5.61 -21.45 -6.95
N HIS A 184 -4.58 -20.63 -6.90
CA HIS A 184 -3.71 -20.31 -8.04
C HIS A 184 -2.47 -21.18 -8.02
N LEU A 185 -2.17 -21.82 -9.14
CA LEU A 185 -0.89 -22.47 -9.41
C LEU A 185 0.02 -21.44 -10.07
N LEU A 186 0.98 -20.94 -9.30
CA LEU A 186 1.95 -19.93 -9.73
C LEU A 186 3.30 -20.60 -10.03
N PRO A 187 4.03 -20.19 -11.07
CA PRO A 187 5.39 -20.68 -11.32
C PRO A 187 6.29 -20.48 -10.09
N SER A 188 7.13 -21.46 -9.78
CA SER A 188 8.11 -21.34 -8.68
C SER A 188 9.02 -20.12 -8.89
N GLY A 189 9.22 -19.36 -7.81
CA GLY A 189 9.98 -18.10 -7.86
C GLY A 189 9.19 -16.89 -8.34
N PHE A 190 7.90 -17.03 -8.62
CA PHE A 190 7.02 -15.91 -9.03
C PHE A 190 5.83 -15.75 -8.10
N ASP A 191 5.40 -14.51 -7.87
CA ASP A 191 4.13 -14.13 -7.25
C ASP A 191 3.43 -13.04 -8.09
N PHE A 192 2.18 -12.73 -7.80
CA PHE A 192 1.50 -11.57 -8.38
C PHE A 192 2.23 -10.28 -8.02
N GLU A 193 2.38 -9.38 -8.98
CA GLU A 193 2.93 -8.03 -8.77
C GLU A 193 2.24 -7.32 -7.58
N PHE A 194 0.92 -7.46 -7.52
CA PHE A 194 0.10 -7.00 -6.41
C PHE A 194 -0.48 -8.20 -5.66
N LYS A 195 0.08 -8.51 -4.48
CA LYS A 195 -0.29 -9.71 -3.69
C LYS A 195 -1.77 -9.77 -3.32
N ASN A 196 -2.43 -8.62 -3.19
CA ASN A 196 -3.86 -8.50 -2.86
C ASN A 196 -4.81 -8.84 -4.02
N LEU A 197 -4.30 -9.07 -5.24
CA LEU A 197 -5.14 -9.45 -6.38
C LEU A 197 -5.60 -10.91 -6.34
N SER A 198 -4.96 -11.77 -5.54
CA SER A 198 -5.28 -13.20 -5.47
C SER A 198 -6.79 -13.48 -5.29
N LEU A 199 -7.41 -12.93 -4.24
CA LEU A 199 -8.84 -13.14 -3.97
C LEU A 199 -9.76 -12.54 -5.05
N PRO A 200 -9.59 -11.27 -5.49
CA PRO A 200 -10.36 -10.73 -6.62
C PRO A 200 -10.25 -11.56 -7.90
N LEU A 201 -9.08 -12.14 -8.19
CA LEU A 201 -8.87 -12.98 -9.36
C LEU A 201 -9.59 -14.33 -9.24
N GLN A 202 -9.65 -14.91 -8.04
CA GLN A 202 -10.50 -16.09 -7.79
C GLN A 202 -11.98 -15.77 -8.02
N GLU A 203 -12.50 -14.68 -7.46
CA GLU A 203 -13.91 -14.30 -7.65
C GLU A 203 -14.26 -14.09 -9.12
N LYS A 204 -13.32 -13.52 -9.89
CA LYS A 204 -13.51 -13.22 -11.31
C LYS A 204 -13.44 -14.46 -12.21
N TYR A 205 -12.47 -15.35 -11.97
CA TYR A 205 -12.15 -16.43 -12.92
C TYR A 205 -12.47 -17.85 -12.40
N ASN A 206 -12.73 -18.01 -11.10
CA ASN A 206 -13.00 -19.29 -10.45
C ASN A 206 -14.06 -19.10 -9.34
N LYS A 207 -15.21 -18.52 -9.71
CA LYS A 207 -16.28 -18.13 -8.78
C LYS A 207 -16.81 -19.29 -7.94
N GLU A 208 -16.83 -20.50 -8.49
CA GLU A 208 -17.31 -21.71 -7.82
C GLU A 208 -16.25 -22.37 -6.93
N GLN A 209 -14.99 -21.91 -6.99
CA GLN A 209 -13.83 -22.47 -6.28
C GLN A 209 -13.63 -23.98 -6.49
N ASP A 210 -14.15 -24.51 -7.61
CA ASP A 210 -14.13 -25.92 -7.97
C ASP A 210 -12.83 -26.34 -8.69
N GLY A 211 -12.01 -25.35 -9.07
CA GLY A 211 -10.79 -25.54 -9.83
C GLY A 211 -9.53 -24.89 -9.27
N TRP A 212 -8.47 -25.00 -10.06
CA TRP A 212 -7.22 -24.25 -9.93
C TRP A 212 -7.02 -23.37 -11.16
N LEU A 213 -6.42 -22.19 -10.94
CA LEU A 213 -6.00 -21.30 -12.01
C LEU A 213 -4.49 -21.45 -12.22
N LEU A 214 -4.09 -22.06 -13.33
CA LEU A 214 -2.69 -22.23 -13.71
C LEU A 214 -2.21 -21.01 -14.46
N TRP A 215 -1.20 -20.32 -13.91
CA TRP A 215 -0.64 -19.12 -14.51
C TRP A 215 0.64 -19.39 -15.28
N ASP A 216 0.92 -18.58 -16.31
CA ASP A 216 2.25 -18.49 -16.89
C ASP A 216 3.00 -17.25 -16.38
N GLU A 217 4.30 -17.19 -16.66
CA GLU A 217 5.17 -16.04 -16.31
C GLU A 217 4.73 -14.73 -16.98
N LYS A 218 3.88 -14.81 -18.03
CA LYS A 218 3.37 -13.64 -18.76
C LYS A 218 2.03 -13.14 -18.21
N GLY A 219 1.46 -13.81 -17.20
CA GLY A 219 0.17 -13.45 -16.61
C GLY A 219 -1.05 -13.97 -17.37
N ASN A 220 -0.88 -14.92 -18.29
CA ASN A 220 -2.01 -15.67 -18.83
C ASN A 220 -2.41 -16.77 -17.84
N TYR A 221 -3.68 -17.15 -17.86
CA TYR A 221 -4.19 -18.22 -17.00
C TYR A 221 -4.93 -19.29 -17.80
N LEU A 222 -4.95 -20.49 -17.24
CA LEU A 222 -5.80 -21.60 -17.66
C LEU A 222 -6.59 -22.11 -16.46
N SER A 223 -7.91 -22.26 -16.61
CA SER A 223 -8.77 -22.84 -15.57
C SER A 223 -8.76 -24.36 -15.68
N LEU A 224 -8.52 -25.03 -14.56
CA LEU A 224 -8.46 -26.49 -14.43
C LEU A 224 -9.46 -26.92 -13.37
N LYS A 225 -10.47 -27.72 -13.72
CA LYS A 225 -11.37 -28.26 -12.70
C LYS A 225 -10.67 -29.38 -11.94
N LYS A 226 -10.89 -29.46 -10.63
CA LYS A 226 -10.33 -30.55 -9.81
C LYS A 226 -10.84 -31.93 -10.27
N ALA A 227 -12.01 -31.97 -10.89
CA ALA A 227 -12.61 -33.18 -11.47
C ALA A 227 -11.85 -33.71 -12.71
N ASP A 228 -11.07 -32.89 -13.39
CA ASP A 228 -10.31 -33.31 -14.59
C ASP A 228 -9.04 -34.08 -14.21
N PHE A 229 -8.62 -33.99 -12.95
CA PHE A 229 -7.46 -34.71 -12.44
C PHE A 229 -7.78 -36.18 -12.23
N ARG A 230 -6.91 -37.03 -12.78
CA ARG A 230 -6.98 -38.50 -12.65
C ARG A 230 -5.82 -38.99 -11.82
N ASP A 231 -5.97 -40.16 -11.21
CA ASP A 231 -4.85 -40.82 -10.55
C ASP A 231 -3.84 -41.31 -11.59
N LEU A 232 -2.55 -41.12 -11.28
CA LEU A 232 -1.47 -41.48 -12.18
C LEU A 232 -1.11 -42.95 -12.05
N SER A 233 -1.08 -43.63 -13.20
CA SER A 233 -0.57 -44.99 -13.33
C SER A 233 0.13 -45.13 -14.68
N ILE A 234 1.03 -46.10 -14.81
CA ILE A 234 1.73 -46.37 -16.08
C ILE A 234 0.71 -46.68 -17.20
N SER A 235 -0.36 -47.42 -16.88
CA SER A 235 -1.42 -47.74 -17.83
C SER A 235 -2.24 -46.51 -18.21
N SER A 236 -2.67 -45.68 -17.24
CA SER A 236 -3.43 -44.46 -17.54
C SER A 236 -2.63 -43.48 -18.39
N PHE A 237 -1.32 -43.36 -18.16
CA PHE A 237 -0.42 -42.57 -18.99
C PHE A 237 -0.34 -43.11 -20.43
N ARG A 238 -0.01 -44.41 -20.60
CA ARG A 238 0.12 -45.04 -21.93
C ARG A 238 -1.16 -45.01 -22.76
N LEU A 239 -2.31 -45.21 -22.13
CA LEU A 239 -3.62 -45.13 -22.81
C LEU A 239 -3.88 -43.72 -23.33
N THR A 240 -3.60 -42.72 -22.50
CA THR A 240 -3.76 -41.32 -22.87
C THR A 240 -2.81 -40.94 -24.02
N GLU A 241 -1.58 -41.43 -23.98
CA GLU A 241 -0.61 -41.20 -25.05
C GLU A 241 -1.06 -41.80 -26.39
N LYS A 242 -1.42 -43.09 -26.41
CA LYS A 242 -1.92 -43.75 -27.63
C LYS A 242 -3.16 -43.09 -28.21
N SER A 243 -4.08 -42.62 -27.37
CA SER A 243 -5.28 -41.92 -27.83
C SER A 243 -4.99 -40.60 -28.56
N ARG A 244 -3.79 -40.04 -28.35
CA ARG A 244 -3.34 -38.81 -29.01
C ARG A 244 -2.58 -39.06 -30.30
N GLU A 245 -1.96 -40.24 -30.47
CA GLU A 245 -1.31 -40.63 -31.73
C GLU A 245 -2.35 -40.91 -32.84
N TRP A 246 -3.62 -41.12 -32.48
CA TRP A 246 -4.72 -41.44 -33.41
C TRP A 246 -5.63 -40.25 -33.77
N ASN A 247 -5.47 -39.10 -33.10
CA ASN A 247 -6.21 -37.86 -33.38
C ASN A 247 -5.31 -36.85 -34.06
#